data_AF-A0A8C3SMB2-F1
#
_entry.id   AF-A0A8C3SMB2-F1
#
_cell.length_a   1.000
_cell.length_b   1.000
_cell.length_c   1.000
_cell.angle_alpha   90.00
_cell.angle_beta   90.00
_cell.angle_gamma   90.00
#
_symmetry.space_group_name_H-M   'P 1'
#
loop_
_entity.id
_entity.type
_entity.pdbx_description
1 polymer ?
#
loop_
_entity_poly.entity_id
_entity_poly.type
_entity_poly.pdbx_seq_one_letter_code
_entity_poly.pdbx_strand_id
1 'polypeptide(L)'
;MGPWRLEGLLTWEWTKEKEKAFQELKEALVQPPALALPDPRKPFTLYVHERKGVASGVLCQRSGPAWQPVGYYSKVLDPVAKGWPACLRAVAATALLVQEAEKLTLGGDTEVLLKCF
;
A
#
# COMPACT_ATOMS: atom_id res chain seq x y z
N MET A 1 -14.92 -10.64 20.61
CA MET A 1 -13.56 -11.20 20.69
C MET A 1 -12.56 -10.08 20.41
N GLY A 2 -11.78 -9.70 21.42
CA GLY A 2 -10.61 -8.79 21.35
C GLY A 2 -10.89 -7.28 21.18
N PRO A 3 -10.56 -6.41 22.16
CA PRO A 3 -10.60 -4.96 21.97
C PRO A 3 -9.34 -4.51 21.21
N TRP A 4 -9.51 -4.07 19.96
CA TRP A 4 -8.46 -3.42 19.17
C TRP A 4 -8.08 -2.08 19.81
N ARG A 5 -7.20 -2.11 20.81
CA ARG A 5 -6.69 -0.91 21.47
C ARG A 5 -5.51 -0.34 20.66
N LEU A 6 -5.84 0.45 19.64
CA LEU A 6 -4.89 1.39 19.05
C LEU A 6 -4.68 2.51 20.08
N GLU A 7 -3.41 2.83 20.37
CA GLU A 7 -3.02 3.76 21.44
C GLU A 7 -3.58 5.18 21.20
N GLY A 8 -4.22 5.76 22.22
CA GLY A 8 -4.49 7.20 22.34
C GLY A 8 -5.89 7.71 21.96
N LEU A 9 -6.79 7.75 22.95
CA LEU A 9 -7.89 8.73 23.13
C LEU A 9 -8.90 9.02 22.01
N LEU A 10 -9.18 8.09 21.09
CA LEU A 10 -10.41 8.11 20.28
C LEU A 10 -11.11 6.77 20.41
N THR A 11 -12.35 6.77 20.89
CA THR A 11 -13.22 5.60 20.80
C THR A 11 -13.44 5.29 19.32
N TRP A 12 -12.76 4.27 18.82
CA TRP A 12 -12.95 3.80 17.46
C TRP A 12 -14.32 3.11 17.36
N GLU A 13 -15.35 3.88 17.06
CA GLU A 13 -16.69 3.36 16.88
C GLU A 13 -16.84 2.69 15.51
N TRP A 14 -17.31 1.46 15.50
CA TRP A 14 -17.58 0.73 14.27
C TRP A 14 -18.94 1.17 13.69
N THR A 15 -18.90 2.02 12.66
CA THR A 15 -20.10 2.57 12.02
C THR A 15 -20.50 1.73 10.80
N LYS A 16 -21.74 1.91 10.31
CA LYS A 16 -22.21 1.26 9.07
C LYS A 16 -21.34 1.60 7.85
N GLU A 17 -20.79 2.80 7.80
CA GLU A 17 -19.87 3.24 6.74
C GLU A 17 -18.55 2.47 6.78
N LYS A 18 -18.00 2.23 7.98
CA LYS A 18 -16.78 1.44 8.17
C LYS A 18 -17.00 -0.03 7.83
N GLU A 19 -18.13 -0.61 8.23
CA GLU A 19 -18.52 -1.97 7.84
C GLU A 19 -18.62 -2.08 6.31
N LYS A 20 -19.30 -1.12 5.66
CA LYS A 20 -19.42 -1.10 4.20
C LYS A 20 -18.05 -1.03 3.51
N ALA A 21 -17.18 -0.10 3.93
CA ALA A 21 -15.85 0.02 3.37
C ALA A 21 -14.99 -1.24 3.60
N PHE A 22 -15.13 -1.89 4.77
CA PHE A 22 -14.45 -3.14 5.05
C PHE A 22 -14.96 -4.29 4.17
N GLN A 23 -16.26 -4.38 3.96
CA GLN A 23 -16.86 -5.40 3.10
C GLN A 23 -16.49 -5.19 1.62
N GLU A 24 -16.51 -3.96 1.12
CA GLU A 24 -16.03 -3.61 -0.22
C GLU A 24 -14.56 -4.00 -0.41
N LEU A 25 -13.71 -3.75 0.61
CA LEU A 25 -12.32 -4.15 0.58
C LEU A 25 -12.16 -5.68 0.56
N LYS A 26 -12.94 -6.42 1.36
CA LYS A 26 -12.91 -7.89 1.33
C LYS A 26 -13.31 -8.43 -0.02
N GLU A 27 -14.36 -7.89 -0.63
CA GLU A 27 -14.80 -8.29 -1.96
C GLU A 27 -13.72 -8.01 -3.00
N ALA A 28 -13.11 -6.82 -2.97
CA ALA A 28 -12.01 -6.46 -3.86
C ALA A 28 -10.78 -7.36 -3.67
N LEU A 29 -10.47 -7.81 -2.44
CA LEU A 29 -9.34 -8.70 -2.15
C LEU A 29 -9.62 -10.17 -2.47
N VAL A 30 -10.89 -10.60 -2.43
CA VAL A 30 -11.31 -11.98 -2.77
C VAL A 30 -11.48 -12.14 -4.28
N GLN A 31 -11.73 -11.06 -5.02
CA GLN A 31 -11.70 -11.10 -6.47
C GLN A 31 -10.27 -11.35 -6.99
N PRO A 32 -10.05 -12.34 -7.88
CA PRO A 32 -8.76 -12.55 -8.53
C PRO A 32 -8.35 -11.25 -9.26
N PRO A 33 -7.07 -10.85 -9.18
CA PRO A 33 -5.94 -11.70 -9.52
C PRO A 33 -5.32 -12.38 -8.31
N ALA A 34 -5.00 -13.66 -8.45
CA ALA A 34 -4.17 -14.34 -7.46
C ALA A 34 -2.83 -13.60 -7.33
N LEU A 35 -2.49 -13.19 -6.11
CA LEU A 35 -1.16 -12.68 -5.82
C LEU A 35 -0.13 -13.73 -6.22
N ALA A 36 0.84 -13.34 -7.02
CA ALA A 36 1.96 -14.20 -7.37
C ALA A 36 2.92 -14.29 -6.18
N LEU A 37 3.56 -15.45 -6.02
CA LEU A 37 4.65 -15.60 -5.07
C LEU A 37 5.84 -14.71 -5.53
N PRO A 38 6.50 -14.00 -4.61
CA PRO A 38 7.66 -13.19 -4.94
C PRO A 38 8.79 -14.08 -5.46
N ASP A 39 9.34 -13.72 -6.61
CA ASP A 39 10.55 -14.33 -7.17
C ASP A 39 11.73 -13.36 -7.01
N PRO A 40 12.62 -13.54 -6.02
CA PRO A 40 13.72 -12.59 -5.76
C PRO A 40 14.74 -12.48 -6.89
N ARG A 41 14.67 -13.36 -7.91
CA ARG A 41 15.56 -13.32 -9.08
C ARG A 41 15.07 -12.37 -10.17
N LYS A 42 13.83 -11.88 -10.06
CA LYS A 42 13.22 -10.97 -11.04
C LYS A 42 13.13 -9.56 -10.46
N PRO A 43 13.29 -8.53 -11.32
CA PRO A 43 13.09 -7.16 -10.87
C PRO A 43 11.64 -6.96 -10.44
N PHE A 44 11.48 -6.13 -9.42
CA PHE A 44 10.18 -5.70 -8.94
C PHE A 44 9.85 -4.32 -9.47
N THR A 45 8.56 -4.03 -9.62
CA THR A 45 8.06 -2.68 -9.93
C THR A 45 7.03 -2.30 -8.89
N LEU A 46 7.28 -1.21 -8.16
CA LEU A 46 6.37 -0.67 -7.15
C LEU A 46 5.67 0.57 -7.71
N TYR A 47 4.37 0.46 -7.94
CA TYR A 47 3.51 1.58 -8.30
C TYR A 47 3.05 2.29 -7.02
N VAL A 48 3.29 3.60 -6.92
CA VAL A 48 2.91 4.39 -5.74
C VAL A 48 1.93 5.49 -6.12
N HIS A 49 0.90 5.63 -5.29
CA HIS A 49 -0.07 6.70 -5.34
C HIS A 49 -0.25 7.30 -3.94
N GLU A 50 -0.31 8.62 -3.86
CA GLU A 50 -0.67 9.34 -2.64
C GLU A 50 -1.95 10.14 -2.86
N ARG A 51 -2.88 10.04 -1.92
CA ARG A 51 -4.08 10.87 -1.91
C ARG A 51 -4.53 11.18 -0.50
N LYS A 52 -4.72 12.47 -0.21
CA LYS A 52 -5.26 12.97 1.08
C LYS A 52 -4.53 12.41 2.32
N GLY A 53 -3.22 12.25 2.23
CA GLY A 53 -2.38 11.75 3.32
C GLY A 53 -2.36 10.23 3.46
N VAL A 54 -2.84 9.50 2.45
CA VAL A 54 -2.81 8.03 2.40
C VAL A 54 -1.94 7.61 1.23
N ALA A 55 -0.89 6.85 1.56
CA ALA A 55 -0.04 6.16 0.60
C ALA A 55 -0.70 4.83 0.22
N SER A 56 -0.76 4.54 -1.06
CA SER A 56 -1.21 3.26 -1.59
C SER A 56 -0.24 2.80 -2.66
N GLY A 57 0.05 1.50 -2.72
CA GLY A 57 0.92 1.00 -3.75
C GLY A 57 0.72 -0.48 -4.06
N VAL A 58 1.19 -0.85 -5.24
CA VAL A 58 1.12 -2.22 -5.75
C VAL A 58 2.50 -2.62 -6.19
N LEU A 59 3.03 -3.68 -5.58
CA LEU A 59 4.28 -4.31 -5.97
C LEU A 59 3.95 -5.41 -6.98
N CYS A 60 4.55 -5.30 -8.16
CA CYS A 60 4.32 -6.20 -9.28
C CYS A 60 5.64 -6.82 -9.73
N GLN A 61 5.54 -7.98 -10.36
CA GLN A 61 6.62 -8.60 -11.13
C GLN A 61 6.11 -8.97 -12.51
N ARG A 62 7.03 -9.03 -13.47
CA ARG A 62 6.71 -9.45 -14.82
C ARG A 62 6.69 -10.97 -14.91
N SER A 63 5.62 -11.50 -15.50
CA SER A 63 5.46 -12.93 -15.75
C SER A 63 5.04 -13.13 -17.19
N GLY A 64 6.03 -13.41 -18.03
CA GLY A 64 5.87 -13.38 -19.48
C GLY A 64 5.40 -12.00 -19.97
N PRO A 65 4.28 -11.91 -20.72
CA PRO A 65 3.78 -10.64 -21.24
C PRO A 65 3.00 -9.81 -20.22
N ALA A 66 2.58 -10.40 -19.09
CA ALA A 66 1.69 -9.76 -18.13
C ALA A 66 2.42 -9.30 -16.86
N TRP A 67 1.86 -8.28 -16.21
CA TRP A 67 2.23 -7.89 -14.85
C TRP A 67 1.42 -8.69 -13.84
N GLN A 68 2.10 -9.30 -12.88
CA GLN A 68 1.47 -10.01 -11.78
C GLN A 68 1.70 -9.25 -10.47
N PRO A 69 0.64 -8.91 -9.72
CA PRO A 69 0.79 -8.31 -8.40
C PRO A 69 1.33 -9.34 -7.42
N VAL A 70 2.32 -8.94 -6.63
CA VAL A 70 2.96 -9.72 -5.55
C VAL A 70 2.51 -9.23 -4.19
N GLY A 71 2.19 -7.93 -4.06
CA GLY A 71 1.67 -7.37 -2.82
C GLY A 71 0.98 -6.03 -3.02
N TYR A 72 0.00 -5.77 -2.16
CA TYR A 72 -0.67 -4.48 -2.03
C TYR A 72 -0.27 -3.83 -0.72
N TYR A 73 0.00 -2.54 -0.75
CA TYR A 73 0.37 -1.76 0.42
C TYR A 73 -0.55 -0.55 0.58
N SER A 74 -0.90 -0.25 1.82
CA SER A 74 -1.59 0.98 2.17
C SER A 74 -1.14 1.44 3.55
N LYS A 75 -0.78 2.71 3.67
CA LYS A 75 -0.34 3.32 4.92
C LYS A 75 -0.73 4.78 4.97
N VAL A 76 -1.02 5.25 6.17
CA VAL A 76 -1.34 6.65 6.43
C VAL A 76 -0.04 7.41 6.70
N LEU A 77 0.16 8.54 6.04
CA LEU A 77 1.29 9.43 6.31
C LEU A 77 1.20 10.00 7.72
N ASP A 78 2.34 10.28 8.32
CA ASP A 78 2.40 10.95 9.62
C ASP A 78 1.84 12.39 9.51
N PRO A 79 1.42 13.00 10.63
CA PRO A 79 0.80 14.33 10.62
C PRO A 79 1.67 15.43 9.98
N VAL A 80 3.00 15.33 10.05
CA VAL A 80 3.91 16.33 9.48
C VAL A 80 3.93 16.17 7.97
N ALA A 81 4.17 14.96 7.46
CA ALA A 81 4.16 14.69 6.02
C ALA A 81 2.80 15.03 5.39
N LYS A 82 1.69 14.81 6.09
CA LYS A 82 0.34 15.22 5.63
C LYS A 82 0.20 16.71 5.37
N GLY A 83 0.97 17.55 6.07
CA GLY A 83 0.97 19.00 5.88
C GLY A 83 1.80 19.46 4.66
N TRP A 84 2.55 18.57 4.01
CA TRP A 84 3.42 18.93 2.89
C TRP A 84 2.64 19.15 1.58
N PRO A 85 3.22 19.92 0.63
CA PRO A 85 2.76 20.00 -0.76
C PRO A 85 2.62 18.61 -1.41
N ALA A 86 1.76 18.52 -2.42
CA ALA A 86 1.39 17.24 -3.06
C ALA A 86 2.61 16.41 -3.52
N CYS A 87 3.56 17.02 -4.23
CA CYS A 87 4.75 16.31 -4.69
C CYS A 87 5.61 15.77 -3.53
N LEU A 88 5.73 16.53 -2.43
CA LEU A 88 6.48 16.08 -1.26
C LEU A 88 5.75 14.98 -0.50
N ARG A 89 4.42 15.03 -0.43
CA ARG A 89 3.62 13.90 0.08
C ARG A 89 3.79 12.64 -0.75
N ALA A 90 3.84 12.77 -2.06
CA ALA A 90 4.07 11.66 -2.97
C ALA A 90 5.44 11.01 -2.71
N VAL A 91 6.49 11.81 -2.53
CA VAL A 91 7.84 11.31 -2.16
C VAL A 91 7.84 10.63 -0.79
N ALA A 92 7.18 11.23 0.21
CA ALA A 92 7.06 10.64 1.55
C ALA A 92 6.33 9.29 1.51
N ALA A 93 5.23 9.21 0.75
CA ALA A 93 4.48 7.98 0.52
C ALA A 93 5.35 6.91 -0.15
N THR A 94 6.12 7.28 -1.17
CA THR A 94 7.07 6.38 -1.82
C THR A 94 8.09 5.81 -0.84
N ALA A 95 8.77 6.65 -0.07
CA ALA A 95 9.79 6.19 0.88
C ALA A 95 9.22 5.18 1.89
N LEU A 96 8.02 5.48 2.42
CA LEU A 96 7.35 4.63 3.39
C LEU A 96 6.84 3.31 2.78
N LEU A 97 6.44 3.29 1.52
CA LEU A 97 6.04 2.05 0.84
C LEU A 97 7.25 1.21 0.38
N VAL A 98 8.36 1.83 0.00
CA VAL A 98 9.61 1.11 -0.33
C VAL A 98 10.12 0.33 0.87
N GLN A 99 10.11 0.93 2.07
CA GLN A 99 10.48 0.24 3.31
C GLN A 99 9.60 -0.99 3.62
N GLU A 100 8.33 -0.95 3.23
CA GLU A 100 7.43 -2.10 3.39
C GLU A 100 7.64 -3.15 2.30
N ALA A 101 7.88 -2.71 1.06
CA ALA A 101 8.15 -3.59 -0.07
C ALA A 101 9.46 -4.37 0.13
N GLU A 102 10.47 -3.76 0.75
CA GLU A 102 11.76 -4.41 1.04
C GLU A 102 11.62 -5.71 1.83
N LYS A 103 10.58 -5.84 2.67
CA LYS A 103 10.28 -7.07 3.41
C LYS A 103 9.93 -8.25 2.51
N LEU A 104 9.34 -7.99 1.34
CA LEU A 104 9.02 -9.02 0.34
C LEU A 104 10.09 -9.13 -0.75
N THR A 105 10.75 -8.03 -1.11
CA THR A 105 11.78 -8.05 -2.17
C THR A 105 13.13 -8.54 -1.67
N LEU A 106 13.37 -8.55 -0.34
CA LEU A 106 14.62 -8.99 0.30
C LEU A 106 15.85 -8.24 -0.23
N GLY A 107 15.69 -6.94 -0.51
CA GLY A 107 16.74 -6.09 -1.10
C GLY A 107 16.95 -6.30 -2.60
N GLY A 108 16.06 -7.01 -3.28
CA GLY A 108 16.07 -7.17 -4.73
C GLY A 108 15.82 -5.87 -5.48
N ASP A 109 16.27 -5.80 -6.74
CA ASP A 109 16.15 -4.63 -7.59
C ASP A 109 14.67 -4.23 -7.77
N THR A 110 14.35 -2.98 -7.43
CA THR A 110 12.97 -2.49 -7.36
C THR A 110 12.87 -1.13 -8.06
N GLU A 111 12.21 -1.12 -9.21
CA GLU A 111 11.84 0.11 -9.91
C GLU A 111 10.62 0.73 -9.25
N VAL A 112 10.69 2.03 -8.93
CA VAL A 112 9.58 2.75 -8.31
C VAL A 112 8.94 3.70 -9.32
N LEU A 113 7.65 3.50 -9.55
CA LEU A 113 6.85 4.35 -10.42
C LEU A 113 5.93 5.21 -9.56
N LEU A 114 6.34 6.47 -9.37
CA LEU A 114 5.56 7.48 -8.69
C LEU A 114 4.89 8.42 -9.70
N LYS A 115 3.59 8.64 -9.52
CA LYS A 115 2.87 9.67 -10.26
C LYS A 115 2.62 10.88 -9.36
N CYS A 116 3.32 11.97 -9.62
CA CYS A 116 3.00 13.28 -9.06
C CYS A 116 1.77 13.85 -9.80
N PHE A 117 0.78 14.33 -9.06
CA PHE A 117 -0.43 14.96 -9.59
C PHE A 117 -0.25 16.47 -9.66
#